data_AF-A0A940FML3-F1
#
_entry.id   AF-A0A940FML3-F1
#
_cell.length_a   1.000
_cell.length_b   1.000
_cell.length_c   1.000
_cell.angle_alpha   90.00
_cell.angle_beta   90.00
_cell.angle_gamma   90.00
#
_symmetry.space_group_name_H-M   'P 1'
#
loop_
_entity.id
_entity.type
_entity.pdbx_description
1 polymer ?
#
loop_
_entity_poly.entity_id
_entity_poly.type
_entity_poly.pdbx_seq_one_letter_code
_entity_poly.pdbx_strand_id
1 'polypeptide(L)'
;MKYNSKVAVIEAYQEAIILLGKIPTVLELRKHGFQHLEYCICRQFGKLSELKKEMGLNSPKKDYNYWTLDQTVASLRAFIDAHRDALANTPISKLLPATGHSYLYDAAQKFKGIRYLNETYQLGLDLPLVAYWVEETLVQEIRRIHDQGYAINMTTLQRYARKGFMSALKKAGPLSYFMEKAGIPVKPVREWTADSILLTYRELCEQEGKSPTYVRLLALGYSDLLKALSNIYGSFQAFRKTFGYSNGKKPANYWTIDVPE
;
A
#
# COMPACT_ATOMS: atom_id res chain seq x y z
N MET A 1 15.35 -34.12 -20.78
CA MET A 1 14.28 -33.64 -19.89
C MET A 1 13.47 -34.86 -19.43
N LYS A 2 13.30 -35.07 -18.12
CA LYS A 2 12.74 -36.32 -17.55
C LYS A 2 11.27 -36.59 -17.90
N TYR A 3 10.51 -35.56 -18.29
CA TYR A 3 9.08 -35.65 -18.62
C TYR A 3 8.77 -34.97 -19.96
N ASN A 4 9.05 -35.67 -21.06
CA ASN A 4 8.90 -35.13 -22.43
C ASN A 4 7.54 -35.41 -23.07
N SER A 5 6.70 -36.25 -22.46
CA SER A 5 5.38 -36.64 -22.97
C SER A 5 4.29 -36.40 -21.92
N LYS A 6 3.03 -36.29 -22.36
CA LYS A 6 1.87 -36.22 -21.46
C LYS A 6 1.79 -37.42 -20.51
N VAL A 7 2.09 -38.63 -21.01
CA VAL A 7 2.09 -39.88 -20.23
C VAL A 7 3.10 -39.81 -19.08
N ALA A 8 4.34 -39.41 -19.35
CA ALA A 8 5.39 -39.29 -18.33
C ALA A 8 5.04 -38.25 -17.24
N VAL A 9 4.32 -37.19 -17.61
CA VAL A 9 3.82 -36.19 -16.65
C VAL A 9 2.69 -36.76 -15.79
N ILE A 10 1.78 -37.56 -16.36
CA ILE A 10 0.70 -38.22 -15.62
C ILE A 10 1.27 -39.22 -14.62
N GLU A 11 2.21 -40.09 -15.03
CA GLU A 11 2.87 -41.07 -14.16
C GLU A 11 3.60 -40.38 -13.00
N ALA A 12 4.40 -39.36 -13.28
CA ALA A 12 5.10 -38.61 -12.26
C ALA A 12 4.15 -37.88 -11.28
N TYR A 13 2.99 -37.43 -11.77
CA TYR A 13 1.97 -36.84 -10.90
C TYR A 13 1.26 -37.89 -10.05
N GLN A 14 1.04 -39.11 -10.57
CA GLN A 14 0.54 -40.24 -9.79
C GLN A 14 1.53 -40.64 -8.68
N GLU A 15 2.83 -40.69 -8.98
CA GLU A 15 3.87 -40.91 -7.97
C GLU A 15 3.80 -39.85 -6.86
N ALA A 16 3.62 -38.58 -7.23
CA ALA A 16 3.45 -37.50 -6.26
C ALA A 16 2.16 -37.67 -5.42
N ILE A 17 1.05 -38.15 -6.00
CA ILE A 17 -0.18 -38.46 -5.27
C ILE A 17 0.04 -39.60 -4.27
N ILE A 18 0.70 -40.67 -4.69
CA ILE A 18 1.01 -41.82 -3.82
C ILE A 18 1.91 -41.39 -2.66
N LEU A 19 2.97 -40.64 -2.97
CA LEU A 19 3.92 -40.14 -1.98
C LEU A 19 3.26 -39.23 -0.94
N LEU A 20 2.33 -38.38 -1.36
CA LEU A 20 1.68 -37.40 -0.48
C LEU A 20 0.36 -37.89 0.12
N GLY A 21 -0.16 -39.03 -0.32
CA GLY A 21 -1.44 -39.61 0.09
C GLY A 21 -2.66 -38.75 -0.26
N LYS A 22 -2.52 -37.76 -1.15
CA LYS A 22 -3.58 -36.82 -1.56
C LYS A 22 -3.27 -36.17 -2.90
N ILE A 23 -4.26 -35.53 -3.52
CA ILE A 23 -4.07 -34.77 -4.76
C ILE A 23 -3.26 -33.49 -4.47
N PRO A 24 -2.00 -33.38 -4.93
CA PRO A 24 -1.16 -32.25 -4.54
C PRO A 24 -1.58 -30.95 -5.23
N THR A 25 -1.41 -29.85 -4.49
CA THR A 25 -1.44 -28.47 -4.99
C THR A 25 -0.09 -28.09 -5.61
N VAL A 26 -0.05 -26.99 -6.36
CA VAL A 26 1.20 -26.45 -6.92
C VAL A 26 2.23 -26.18 -5.81
N LEU A 27 1.79 -25.64 -4.67
CA LEU A 27 2.68 -25.32 -3.55
C LEU A 27 3.29 -26.58 -2.94
N GLU A 28 2.50 -27.65 -2.82
CA GLU A 28 2.98 -28.94 -2.28
C GLU A 28 3.97 -29.60 -3.24
N LEU A 29 3.72 -29.56 -4.55
CA LEU A 29 4.70 -30.01 -5.55
C LEU A 29 6.05 -29.31 -5.35
N ARG A 30 6.04 -27.97 -5.23
CA ARG A 30 7.27 -27.19 -5.00
C ARG A 30 7.97 -27.55 -3.69
N LYS A 31 7.20 -27.69 -2.61
CA LYS A 31 7.70 -28.00 -1.27
C LYS A 31 8.38 -29.37 -1.20
N HIS A 32 7.89 -30.33 -2.00
CA HIS A 32 8.42 -31.70 -2.02
C HIS A 32 9.38 -31.96 -3.20
N GLY A 33 9.94 -30.91 -3.80
CA GLY A 33 10.99 -31.04 -4.83
C GLY A 33 10.47 -31.37 -6.25
N PHE A 34 9.16 -31.41 -6.46
CA PHE A 34 8.54 -31.64 -7.78
C PHE A 34 8.42 -30.35 -8.62
N GLN A 35 9.34 -29.41 -8.47
CA GLN A 35 9.32 -28.11 -9.18
C GLN A 35 9.41 -28.30 -10.71
N HIS A 36 10.23 -29.25 -11.16
CA HIS A 36 10.31 -29.60 -12.59
C HIS A 36 9.04 -30.24 -13.12
N LEU A 37 8.34 -31.03 -12.29
CA LEU A 37 7.05 -31.62 -12.67
C LEU A 37 6.01 -30.52 -12.87
N GLU A 38 5.92 -29.53 -11.97
CA GLU A 38 5.04 -28.38 -12.14
C GLU A 38 5.26 -27.68 -13.49
N TYR A 39 6.52 -27.39 -13.84
CA TYR A 39 6.87 -26.79 -15.13
C TYR A 39 6.37 -27.64 -16.31
N CYS A 40 6.60 -28.96 -16.27
CA CYS A 40 6.14 -29.88 -17.31
C CYS A 40 4.61 -29.96 -17.39
N ILE A 41 3.90 -29.87 -16.27
CA ILE A 41 2.43 -29.81 -16.23
C ILE A 41 1.93 -28.57 -16.98
N CYS A 42 2.49 -27.40 -16.68
CA CYS A 42 2.13 -26.15 -17.37
C CYS A 42 2.43 -26.23 -18.89
N ARG A 43 3.57 -26.82 -19.28
CA ARG A 43 3.94 -26.96 -20.69
C ARG A 43 3.03 -27.92 -21.46
N GLN A 44 2.66 -29.06 -20.86
CA GLN A 44 1.95 -30.13 -21.56
C GLN A 44 0.41 -30.04 -21.44
N PHE A 45 -0.10 -29.43 -20.37
CA PHE A 45 -1.53 -29.35 -20.07
C PHE A 45 -2.03 -27.90 -19.89
N GLY A 46 -1.14 -26.91 -19.95
CA GLY A 46 -1.45 -25.50 -19.70
C GLY A 46 -1.53 -25.14 -18.22
N LYS A 47 -2.32 -25.89 -17.44
CA LYS A 47 -2.48 -25.69 -15.99
C LYS A 47 -2.80 -26.98 -15.27
N LEU A 48 -2.50 -27.02 -13.96
CA LEU A 48 -2.72 -28.19 -13.10
C LEU A 48 -4.18 -28.68 -13.11
N SER A 49 -5.16 -27.79 -13.27
CA SER A 49 -6.58 -28.19 -13.32
C SER A 49 -6.93 -29.02 -14.56
N GLU A 50 -6.28 -28.78 -15.70
CA GLU A 50 -6.53 -29.57 -16.92
C GLU A 50 -5.92 -30.97 -16.80
N LEU A 51 -4.72 -31.09 -16.21
CA LEU A 51 -4.16 -32.41 -15.88
C LEU A 51 -5.09 -33.21 -14.97
N LYS A 52 -5.61 -32.57 -13.90
CA LYS A 52 -6.55 -33.24 -12.99
C LYS A 52 -7.81 -33.71 -13.71
N LYS A 53 -8.35 -32.88 -14.60
CA LYS A 53 -9.50 -33.23 -15.45
C LYS A 53 -9.19 -34.42 -16.37
N GLU A 54 -8.03 -34.41 -17.02
CA GLU A 54 -7.56 -35.50 -17.89
C GLU A 54 -7.45 -36.84 -17.12
N MET A 55 -6.96 -36.78 -15.89
CA MET A 55 -6.81 -37.96 -15.01
C MET A 55 -8.13 -38.41 -14.36
N GLY A 56 -9.27 -37.77 -14.66
CA GLY A 56 -10.53 -38.04 -13.97
C GLY A 56 -10.50 -37.68 -12.48
N LEU A 57 -9.49 -36.92 -12.04
CA LEU A 57 -9.36 -36.43 -10.68
C LEU A 57 -10.26 -35.20 -10.52
N ASN A 58 -11.55 -35.45 -10.29
CA ASN A 58 -12.48 -34.41 -9.91
C ASN A 58 -12.05 -33.83 -8.57
N SER A 59 -11.36 -32.68 -8.59
CA SER A 59 -11.31 -31.83 -7.41
C SER A 59 -12.72 -31.30 -7.23
N PRO A 60 -13.45 -31.67 -6.17
CA PRO A 60 -14.80 -31.17 -5.97
C PRO A 60 -14.71 -29.66 -5.87
N LYS A 61 -15.07 -28.96 -6.94
CA LYS A 61 -15.29 -27.53 -6.88
C LYS A 61 -16.48 -27.38 -5.95
N LYS A 62 -16.22 -26.76 -4.81
CA LYS A 62 -17.28 -26.31 -3.92
C LYS A 62 -18.21 -25.41 -4.73
N ASP A 63 -19.51 -25.68 -4.69
CA ASP A 63 -20.51 -24.86 -5.37
C ASP A 63 -20.38 -23.39 -4.98
N TYR A 64 -20.88 -22.48 -5.82
CA TYR A 64 -20.81 -21.04 -5.56
C TYR A 64 -21.40 -20.66 -4.18
N ASN A 65 -22.44 -21.39 -3.75
CA ASN A 65 -23.13 -21.23 -2.47
C ASN A 65 -22.68 -22.22 -1.39
N TYR A 66 -21.58 -22.95 -1.59
CA TYR A 66 -21.07 -23.89 -0.60
C TYR A 66 -20.71 -23.22 0.72
N TRP A 67 -20.29 -21.95 0.70
CA TRP A 67 -19.96 -21.21 1.92
C TRP A 67 -21.16 -20.41 2.37
N THR A 68 -22.00 -21.04 3.20
CA THR A 68 -23.00 -20.33 3.99
C THR A 68 -22.36 -19.66 5.21
N LEU A 69 -23.09 -18.74 5.85
CA LEU A 69 -22.65 -18.08 7.08
C LEU A 69 -22.39 -19.11 8.18
N ASP A 70 -23.32 -20.03 8.39
CA ASP A 70 -23.23 -21.08 9.42
C ASP A 70 -22.05 -22.02 9.17
N GLN A 71 -21.85 -22.46 7.93
CA GLN A 71 -20.69 -23.30 7.58
C GLN A 71 -19.36 -22.57 7.76
N THR A 72 -19.33 -21.27 7.46
CA THR A 72 -18.13 -20.45 7.65
C THR A 72 -17.81 -20.28 9.13
N VAL A 73 -18.81 -19.97 9.96
CA VAL A 73 -18.67 -19.86 11.42
C VAL A 73 -18.25 -21.20 12.03
N ALA A 74 -18.90 -22.30 11.66
CA ALA A 74 -18.56 -23.63 12.14
C ALA A 74 -17.12 -24.04 11.74
N SER A 75 -16.73 -23.78 10.50
CA SER A 75 -15.37 -24.07 10.03
C SER A 75 -14.32 -23.19 10.70
N LEU A 76 -14.63 -21.92 10.98
CA LEU A 76 -13.75 -21.04 11.75
C LEU A 76 -13.58 -21.56 13.18
N ARG A 77 -14.65 -21.97 13.87
CA ARG A 77 -14.54 -22.57 15.21
C ARG A 77 -13.67 -23.80 15.21
N ALA A 78 -13.95 -24.75 14.32
CA ALA A 78 -13.14 -25.97 14.18
C ALA A 78 -11.66 -25.65 13.90
N PHE A 79 -11.40 -24.66 13.05
CA PHE A 79 -10.03 -24.21 12.79
C PHE A 79 -9.36 -23.61 14.03
N ILE A 80 -10.06 -22.75 14.76
CA ILE A 80 -9.57 -22.09 15.98
C ILE A 80 -9.23 -23.12 17.04
N ASP A 81 -10.12 -24.07 17.28
CA ASP A 81 -9.90 -25.13 18.26
C ASP A 81 -8.72 -26.03 17.88
N ALA A 82 -8.59 -26.38 16.60
CA ALA A 82 -7.48 -27.20 16.10
C ALA A 82 -6.11 -26.48 16.12
N HIS A 83 -6.07 -25.14 16.19
CA HIS A 83 -4.84 -24.36 16.08
C HIS A 83 -4.67 -23.34 17.22
N ARG A 84 -5.28 -23.60 18.39
CA ARG A 84 -5.31 -22.68 19.53
C ARG A 84 -3.90 -22.22 19.94
N ASP A 85 -2.96 -23.14 20.06
CA ASP A 85 -1.58 -22.83 20.48
C ASP A 85 -0.83 -21.99 19.43
N ALA A 86 -1.06 -22.26 18.14
CA ALA A 86 -0.44 -21.50 17.05
C ALA A 86 -1.03 -20.07 16.96
N LEU A 87 -2.32 -19.91 17.26
CA LEU A 87 -3.00 -18.62 17.28
C LEU A 87 -2.51 -17.70 18.39
N ALA A 88 -1.98 -18.24 19.49
CA ALA A 88 -1.36 -17.44 20.55
C ALA A 88 -0.15 -16.62 20.05
N ASN A 89 0.54 -17.11 19.02
CA ASN A 89 1.78 -16.52 18.52
C ASN A 89 1.67 -15.98 17.08
N THR A 90 0.67 -16.42 16.32
CA THR A 90 0.51 -16.08 14.90
C THR A 90 -0.88 -15.55 14.62
N PRO A 91 -1.01 -14.33 14.06
CA PRO A 91 -2.31 -13.79 13.68
C PRO A 91 -3.05 -14.72 12.71
N ILE A 92 -4.36 -14.93 12.92
CA ILE A 92 -5.18 -15.82 12.07
C ILE A 92 -5.08 -15.51 10.57
N SER A 93 -4.91 -14.23 10.20
CA SER A 93 -4.75 -13.79 8.81
C SER A 93 -3.48 -14.32 8.14
N LYS A 94 -2.44 -14.64 8.92
CA LYS A 94 -1.22 -15.31 8.44
C LYS A 94 -1.31 -16.83 8.59
N LEU A 95 -1.96 -17.29 9.66
CA LEU A 95 -2.06 -18.71 9.96
C LEU A 95 -2.93 -19.46 8.95
N LEU A 96 -4.06 -18.89 8.52
CA LEU A 96 -4.96 -19.50 7.54
C LEU A 96 -4.25 -19.84 6.22
N PRO A 97 -3.53 -18.92 5.55
CA PRO A 97 -2.76 -19.28 4.35
C PRO A 97 -1.64 -20.29 4.62
N ALA A 98 -0.93 -20.15 5.76
CA ALA A 98 0.20 -21.02 6.09
C ALA A 98 -0.23 -22.49 6.28
N THR A 99 -1.46 -22.73 6.72
CA THR A 99 -2.03 -24.08 6.93
C THR A 99 -2.90 -24.56 5.75
N GLY A 100 -2.95 -23.81 4.64
CA GLY A 100 -3.75 -24.20 3.46
C GLY A 100 -5.25 -23.89 3.56
N HIS A 101 -5.66 -23.09 4.55
CA HIS A 101 -7.06 -22.69 4.80
C HIS A 101 -7.39 -21.29 4.23
N SER A 102 -6.71 -20.84 3.18
CA SER A 102 -6.98 -19.53 2.55
C SER A 102 -8.44 -19.36 2.13
N TYR A 103 -9.10 -20.44 1.71
CA TYR A 103 -10.53 -20.43 1.35
C TYR A 103 -11.44 -19.96 2.49
N LEU A 104 -11.04 -20.21 3.74
CA LEU A 104 -11.83 -19.85 4.92
C LEU A 104 -11.68 -18.36 5.22
N TYR A 105 -10.51 -17.78 4.93
CA TYR A 105 -10.33 -16.34 4.94
C TYR A 105 -11.26 -15.67 3.92
N ASP A 106 -11.28 -16.16 2.67
CA ASP A 106 -12.13 -15.63 1.61
C ASP A 106 -13.63 -15.77 1.95
N ALA A 107 -14.04 -16.93 2.48
CA ALA A 107 -15.40 -17.16 2.95
C ALA A 107 -15.78 -16.15 4.05
N ALA A 108 -14.90 -15.91 5.03
CA ALA A 108 -15.15 -14.93 6.07
C ALA A 108 -15.28 -13.49 5.52
N GLN A 109 -14.50 -13.11 4.50
CA GLN A 109 -14.63 -11.79 3.86
C GLN A 109 -16.00 -11.57 3.22
N LYS A 110 -16.64 -12.62 2.67
CA LYS A 110 -18.02 -12.53 2.14
C LYS A 110 -19.03 -12.12 3.22
N PHE A 111 -18.75 -12.43 4.48
CA PHE A 111 -19.60 -12.15 5.63
C PHE A 111 -19.03 -11.04 6.53
N LYS A 112 -18.58 -9.94 5.92
CA LYS A 112 -18.03 -8.74 6.61
C LYS A 112 -16.67 -8.95 7.32
N GLY A 113 -16.04 -10.11 7.15
CA GLY A 113 -14.68 -10.39 7.62
C GLY A 113 -14.59 -11.10 8.97
N ILE A 114 -13.42 -11.67 9.25
CA ILE A 114 -13.15 -12.50 10.44
C ILE A 114 -13.42 -11.76 11.75
N ARG A 115 -13.12 -10.44 11.84
CA ARG A 115 -13.37 -9.65 13.05
C ARG A 115 -14.86 -9.57 13.38
N TYR A 116 -15.67 -9.20 12.40
CA TYR A 116 -17.12 -9.12 12.56
C TYR A 116 -17.68 -10.48 13.01
N LEU A 117 -17.23 -11.57 12.38
CA LEU A 117 -17.66 -12.92 12.75
C LEU A 117 -17.18 -13.30 14.16
N ASN A 118 -15.96 -12.94 14.55
CA ASN A 118 -15.43 -13.20 15.88
C ASN A 118 -16.25 -12.52 16.98
N GLU A 119 -16.59 -11.24 16.78
CA GLU A 119 -17.39 -10.45 17.72
C GLU A 119 -18.84 -10.92 17.77
N THR A 120 -19.47 -11.15 16.61
CA THR A 120 -20.88 -11.55 16.51
C THR A 120 -21.14 -12.96 17.03
N TYR A 121 -20.24 -13.91 16.72
CA TYR A 121 -20.42 -15.33 17.05
C TYR A 121 -19.53 -15.82 18.18
N GLN A 122 -18.86 -14.89 18.88
CA GLN A 122 -18.02 -15.15 20.04
C GLN A 122 -17.01 -16.27 19.78
N LEU A 123 -16.25 -16.18 18.68
CA LEU A 123 -15.35 -17.26 18.24
C LEU A 123 -14.12 -17.43 19.16
N GLY A 124 -13.92 -16.54 20.12
CA GLY A 124 -12.82 -16.62 21.09
C GLY A 124 -11.44 -16.32 20.52
N LEU A 125 -11.36 -15.71 19.32
CA LEU A 125 -10.08 -15.22 18.81
C LEU A 125 -9.68 -13.96 19.59
N ASP A 126 -8.49 -13.99 20.18
CA ASP A 126 -7.79 -12.78 20.56
C ASP A 126 -7.23 -12.12 19.29
N LEU A 127 -8.13 -11.46 18.57
CA LEU A 127 -7.72 -10.60 17.49
C LEU A 127 -7.15 -9.35 18.17
N PRO A 128 -5.84 -9.06 18.02
CA PRO A 128 -5.33 -7.79 18.51
C PRO A 128 -6.26 -6.74 17.95
N LEU A 129 -6.81 -5.90 18.83
CA LEU A 129 -7.58 -4.74 18.40
C LEU A 129 -6.71 -4.13 17.32
N VAL A 130 -7.17 -4.18 16.05
CA VAL A 130 -6.59 -3.35 15.01
C VAL A 130 -6.84 -2.00 15.61
N ALA A 131 -5.82 -1.43 16.25
CA ALA A 131 -5.98 -0.29 17.13
C ALA A 131 -6.82 0.65 16.31
N TYR A 132 -8.09 0.80 16.70
CA TYR A 132 -8.96 1.68 15.98
C TYR A 132 -8.22 2.98 16.13
N TRP A 133 -7.81 3.52 14.99
CA TRP A 133 -7.14 4.79 14.95
C TRP A 133 -8.21 5.82 15.31
N VAL A 134 -8.54 5.85 16.60
CA VAL A 134 -9.34 6.87 17.26
C VAL A 134 -8.45 8.09 17.44
N GLU A 135 -9.07 9.24 17.65
CA GLU A 135 -8.38 10.51 17.75
C GLU A 135 -7.18 10.44 18.71
N GLU A 136 -7.36 9.84 19.89
CA GLU A 136 -6.32 9.73 20.92
C GLU A 136 -5.10 8.96 20.41
N THR A 137 -5.32 7.83 19.72
CA THR A 137 -4.23 7.01 19.18
C THR A 137 -3.53 7.67 17.99
N LEU A 138 -4.24 8.47 17.19
CA LEU A 138 -3.66 9.26 16.12
C LEU A 138 -2.74 10.35 16.71
N VAL A 139 -3.21 11.04 17.74
CA VAL A 139 -2.44 12.08 18.46
C VAL A 139 -1.20 11.47 19.12
N GLN A 140 -1.34 10.32 19.80
CA GLN A 140 -0.21 9.63 20.43
C GLN A 140 0.85 9.19 19.42
N GLU A 141 0.43 8.68 18.25
CA GLU A 141 1.38 8.27 17.20
C GLU A 141 2.10 9.48 16.58
N ILE A 142 1.41 10.61 16.40
CA ILE A 142 2.04 11.86 15.96
C ILE A 142 3.06 12.35 16.99
N ARG A 143 2.71 12.37 18.29
CA ARG A 143 3.64 12.72 19.37
C ARG A 143 4.85 11.81 19.37
N ARG A 144 4.65 10.49 19.29
CA ARG A 144 5.74 9.51 19.24
C ARG A 144 6.74 9.81 18.12
N ILE A 145 6.27 10.16 16.92
CA ILE A 145 7.15 10.48 15.79
C ILE A 145 7.86 11.82 16.01
N HIS A 146 7.18 12.81 16.60
CA HIS A 146 7.75 14.11 16.92
C HIS A 146 8.83 14.02 18.00
N ASP A 147 8.58 13.25 19.06
CA ASP A 147 9.50 13.03 20.19
C ASP A 147 10.78 12.28 19.76
N GLN A 148 10.73 11.58 18.62
CA GLN A 148 11.89 10.98 17.96
C GLN A 148 12.73 12.01 17.15
N GLY A 149 12.35 13.30 17.17
CA GLY A 149 13.04 14.38 16.49
C GLY A 149 12.69 14.53 15.00
N TYR A 150 11.65 13.84 14.52
CA TYR A 150 11.25 13.95 13.11
C TYR A 150 10.24 15.09 12.89
N ALA A 151 10.42 15.85 11.81
CA ALA A 151 9.46 16.87 11.39
C ALA A 151 8.13 16.22 10.96
N ILE A 152 7.03 16.65 11.57
CA ILE A 152 5.69 16.13 11.26
C ILE A 152 5.20 16.70 9.94
N ASN A 153 5.29 15.87 8.90
CA ASN A 153 4.71 16.10 7.58
C ASN A 153 4.26 14.77 6.96
N MET A 154 3.50 14.84 5.87
CA MET A 154 2.90 13.65 5.24
C MET A 154 3.95 12.59 4.82
N THR A 155 5.11 13.01 4.33
CA THR A 155 6.20 12.11 3.92
C THR A 155 6.79 11.38 5.12
N THR A 156 7.10 12.12 6.20
CA THR A 156 7.61 11.56 7.45
C THR A 156 6.60 10.57 8.04
N LEU A 157 5.32 10.95 8.13
CA LEU A 157 4.28 10.08 8.67
C LEU A 157 4.10 8.82 7.84
N GLN A 158 4.14 8.91 6.51
CA GLN A 158 4.07 7.74 5.64
C GLN A 158 5.24 6.77 5.86
N ARG A 159 6.42 7.28 6.22
CA ARG A 159 7.63 6.48 6.44
C ARG A 159 7.70 5.85 7.83
N TYR A 160 7.31 6.60 8.87
CA TYR A 160 7.57 6.21 10.26
C TYR A 160 6.32 5.86 11.07
N ALA A 161 5.12 6.14 10.57
CA ALA A 161 3.89 5.74 11.25
C ALA A 161 3.59 4.26 11.03
N ARG A 162 2.91 3.67 12.01
CA ARG A 162 2.43 2.29 11.92
C ARG A 162 1.46 2.09 10.76
N LYS A 163 1.41 0.87 10.22
CA LYS A 163 0.53 0.50 9.10
C LYS A 163 -0.92 0.86 9.42
N GLY A 164 -1.60 1.48 8.47
CA GLY A 164 -3.00 1.90 8.61
C GLY A 164 -3.18 3.33 9.16
N PHE A 165 -2.16 3.91 9.81
CA PHE A 165 -2.22 5.28 10.34
C PHE A 165 -2.64 6.29 9.28
N MET A 166 -1.97 6.28 8.12
CA MET A 166 -2.26 7.24 7.05
C MET A 166 -3.68 7.14 6.51
N SER A 167 -4.24 5.92 6.44
CA SER A 167 -5.62 5.74 5.99
C SER A 167 -6.61 6.26 7.02
N ALA A 168 -6.33 6.04 8.29
CA ALA A 168 -7.18 6.53 9.37
C ALA A 168 -7.10 8.04 9.54
N LEU A 169 -5.89 8.62 9.55
CA LEU A 169 -5.69 10.06 9.65
C LEU A 169 -6.47 10.81 8.56
N LYS A 170 -6.38 10.35 7.30
CA LYS A 170 -7.13 10.94 6.17
C LYS A 170 -8.64 10.88 6.35
N LYS A 171 -9.16 9.84 7.01
CA LYS A 171 -10.60 9.72 7.31
C LYS A 171 -11.01 10.59 8.50
N ALA A 172 -10.11 10.73 9.47
CA ALA A 172 -10.39 11.42 10.73
C ALA A 172 -10.31 12.94 10.59
N GLY A 173 -9.46 13.49 9.71
CA GLY A 173 -9.42 14.93 9.45
C GLY A 173 -8.08 15.48 8.94
N PRO A 174 -7.92 16.81 8.88
CA PRO A 174 -6.68 17.44 8.44
C PRO A 174 -5.55 17.22 9.47
N LEU A 175 -4.32 17.06 9.00
CA LEU A 175 -3.16 16.83 9.87
C LEU A 175 -2.92 17.96 10.88
N SER A 176 -3.20 19.22 10.51
CA SER A 176 -3.05 20.38 11.41
C SER A 176 -3.86 20.22 12.70
N TYR A 177 -5.10 19.75 12.61
CA TYR A 177 -5.95 19.48 13.77
C TYR A 177 -5.27 18.51 14.76
N PHE A 178 -4.73 17.40 14.25
CA PHE A 178 -4.05 16.42 15.09
C PHE A 178 -2.70 16.90 15.60
N MET A 179 -1.99 17.75 14.86
CA MET A 179 -0.75 18.40 15.34
C MET A 179 -1.02 19.34 16.51
N GLU A 180 -2.07 20.17 16.42
CA GLU A 180 -2.50 21.05 17.53
C GLU A 180 -2.85 20.23 18.77
N LYS A 181 -3.67 19.18 18.61
CA LYS A 181 -4.00 18.23 19.69
C LYS A 181 -2.76 17.53 20.25
N ALA A 182 -1.76 17.28 19.42
CA ALA A 182 -0.48 16.73 19.84
C ALA A 182 0.40 17.74 20.61
N GLY A 183 0.02 19.03 20.69
CA GLY A 183 0.85 20.08 21.29
C GLY A 183 2.01 20.50 20.39
N ILE A 184 1.93 20.19 19.09
CA ILE A 184 2.95 20.52 18.10
C ILE A 184 2.53 21.83 17.45
N PRO A 185 3.39 22.87 17.45
CA PRO A 185 3.03 24.16 16.87
C PRO A 185 2.74 24.02 15.39
N VAL A 186 1.51 24.36 15.00
CA VAL A 186 1.11 24.44 13.59
C VAL A 186 1.40 25.84 13.11
N LYS A 187 2.18 25.95 12.02
CA LYS A 187 2.37 27.23 11.35
C LYS A 187 1.03 27.65 10.75
N PRO A 188 0.53 28.87 11.03
CA PRO A 188 -0.70 29.33 10.43
C PRO A 188 -0.57 29.29 8.91
N VAL A 189 -1.63 28.85 8.24
CA VAL A 189 -1.68 28.91 6.78
C VAL A 189 -1.69 30.39 6.41
N ARG A 190 -0.63 30.84 5.72
CA ARG A 190 -0.57 32.21 5.23
C ARG A 190 -1.65 32.39 4.17
N GLU A 191 -2.58 33.31 4.42
CA GLU A 191 -3.51 33.75 3.39
C GLU A 191 -2.78 34.67 2.42
N TRP A 192 -2.69 34.22 1.17
CA TRP A 192 -2.02 34.96 0.12
C TRP A 192 -3.03 35.84 -0.62
N THR A 193 -2.91 37.15 -0.42
CA THR A 193 -3.55 38.17 -1.26
C THR A 193 -2.62 38.61 -2.39
N ALA A 194 -3.16 39.20 -3.45
CA ALA A 194 -2.38 39.78 -4.54
C ALA A 194 -1.27 40.72 -4.03
N ASP A 195 -1.61 41.61 -3.10
CA ASP A 195 -0.67 42.56 -2.51
C ASP A 195 0.41 41.87 -1.66
N SER A 196 0.02 40.89 -0.83
CA SER A 196 0.99 40.14 0.00
C SER A 196 1.97 39.31 -0.83
N ILE A 197 1.51 38.76 -1.96
CA ILE A 197 2.35 38.04 -2.93
C ILE A 197 3.35 39.01 -3.53
N LEU A 198 2.89 40.16 -4.03
CA LEU A 198 3.74 41.16 -4.67
C LEU A 198 4.77 41.72 -3.70
N LEU A 199 4.36 42.06 -2.48
CA LEU A 199 5.25 42.54 -1.43
C LEU A 199 6.33 41.50 -1.10
N THR A 200 5.93 40.27 -0.81
CA THR A 200 6.89 39.19 -0.47
C THR A 200 7.84 38.91 -1.64
N TYR A 201 7.35 38.92 -2.87
CA TYR A 201 8.19 38.70 -4.04
C TYR A 201 9.18 39.86 -4.26
N ARG A 202 8.78 41.11 -3.99
CA ARG A 202 9.69 42.28 -4.05
C ARG A 202 10.78 42.19 -3.00
N GLU A 203 10.44 41.88 -1.75
CA GLU A 203 11.41 41.67 -0.68
C GLU A 203 12.44 40.60 -1.07
N LEU A 204 11.98 39.49 -1.68
CA LEU A 204 12.88 38.46 -2.19
C LEU A 204 13.76 38.94 -3.35
N CYS A 205 13.26 39.81 -4.22
CA CYS A 205 14.07 40.42 -5.29
C CYS A 205 15.15 41.33 -4.72
N GLU A 206 14.82 42.12 -3.71
CA GLU A 206 15.75 43.02 -3.02
C GLU A 206 16.83 42.22 -2.28
N GLN A 207 16.44 41.19 -1.53
CA GLN A 207 17.35 40.31 -0.80
C GLN A 207 18.34 39.57 -1.72
N GLU A 208 17.88 39.08 -2.87
CA GLU A 208 18.74 38.32 -3.80
C GLU A 208 19.46 39.23 -4.83
N GLY A 209 19.15 40.53 -4.86
CA GLY A 209 19.63 41.49 -5.87
C GLY A 209 19.15 41.19 -7.29
N LYS A 210 18.25 40.22 -7.47
CA LYS A 210 17.69 39.79 -8.75
C LYS A 210 16.37 39.07 -8.56
N SER A 211 15.57 39.00 -9.62
CA SER A 211 14.30 38.28 -9.59
C SER A 211 14.53 36.76 -9.40
N PRO A 212 14.02 36.14 -8.32
CA PRO A 212 14.27 34.73 -8.06
C PRO A 212 13.61 33.84 -9.11
N THR A 213 14.25 32.72 -9.44
CA THR A 213 13.69 31.71 -10.35
C THR A 213 12.71 30.80 -9.61
N TYR A 214 11.88 30.07 -10.36
CA TYR A 214 10.99 29.04 -9.80
C TYR A 214 11.74 28.04 -8.92
N VAL A 215 12.87 27.53 -9.42
CA VAL A 215 13.73 26.57 -8.69
C VAL A 215 14.33 27.22 -7.45
N ARG A 216 14.72 28.49 -7.52
CA ARG A 216 15.25 29.23 -6.36
C ARG A 216 14.20 29.41 -5.27
N LEU A 217 12.96 29.75 -5.62
CA LEU A 217 11.86 29.86 -4.66
C LEU A 217 11.57 28.53 -3.96
N LEU A 218 11.59 27.42 -4.69
CA LEU A 218 11.47 26.08 -4.08
C LEU A 218 12.62 25.78 -3.11
N ALA A 219 13.86 26.09 -3.51
CA ALA A 219 15.04 25.87 -2.66
C ALA A 219 15.01 26.71 -1.38
N LEU A 220 14.42 27.90 -1.45
CA LEU A 220 14.20 28.79 -0.30
C LEU A 220 12.96 28.42 0.54
N GLY A 221 12.20 27.38 0.16
CA GLY A 221 11.04 26.91 0.90
C GLY A 221 9.72 27.63 0.58
N TYR A 222 9.69 28.53 -0.39
CA TYR A 222 8.51 29.32 -0.79
C TYR A 222 7.58 28.58 -1.75
N SER A 223 7.34 27.29 -1.47
CA SER A 223 6.45 26.45 -2.29
C SER A 223 4.98 26.88 -2.23
N ASP A 224 4.56 27.47 -1.10
CA ASP A 224 3.24 28.03 -0.88
C ASP A 224 3.03 29.33 -1.68
N LEU A 225 4.02 30.22 -1.70
CA LEU A 225 4.03 31.42 -2.55
C LEU A 225 3.91 31.05 -4.03
N LEU A 226 4.64 30.04 -4.49
CA LEU A 226 4.54 29.55 -5.88
C LEU A 226 3.13 29.05 -6.23
N LYS A 227 2.50 28.32 -5.31
CA LYS A 227 1.12 27.87 -5.48
C LYS A 227 0.15 29.06 -5.51
N ALA A 228 0.34 30.03 -4.63
CA ALA A 228 -0.47 31.25 -4.59
C ALA A 228 -0.33 32.09 -5.86
N LEU A 229 0.90 32.24 -6.37
CA LEU A 229 1.20 32.90 -7.65
C LEU A 229 0.44 32.24 -8.81
N SER A 230 0.45 30.91 -8.87
CA SER A 230 -0.30 30.17 -9.89
C SER A 230 -1.81 30.34 -9.75
N ASN A 231 -2.34 30.38 -8.53
CA ASN A 231 -3.78 30.51 -8.29
C ASN A 231 -4.31 31.90 -8.65
N ILE A 232 -3.59 32.97 -8.28
CA ILE A 232 -4.05 34.36 -8.46
C ILE A 232 -3.71 34.89 -9.86
N TYR A 233 -2.53 34.57 -10.39
CA TYR A 233 -2.05 35.11 -11.66
C TYR A 233 -2.00 34.06 -12.78
N GLY A 234 -2.51 32.86 -12.55
CA GLY A 234 -2.56 31.74 -13.50
C GLY A 234 -1.27 30.95 -13.61
N SER A 235 -0.11 31.63 -13.65
CA SER A 235 1.20 30.98 -13.64
C SER A 235 2.30 31.91 -13.12
N PHE A 236 3.44 31.31 -12.73
CA PHE A 236 4.63 32.06 -12.34
C PHE A 236 5.12 32.98 -13.46
N GLN A 237 5.09 32.52 -14.71
CA GLN A 237 5.49 33.29 -15.89
C GLN A 237 4.54 34.44 -16.19
N ALA A 238 3.22 34.22 -16.04
CA ALA A 238 2.22 35.26 -16.21
C ALA A 238 2.41 36.37 -15.17
N PHE A 239 2.60 36.03 -13.89
CA PHE A 239 2.93 36.99 -12.84
C PHE A 239 4.16 37.83 -13.22
N ARG A 240 5.27 37.20 -13.63
CA ARG A 240 6.49 37.93 -14.01
C ARG A 240 6.26 38.87 -15.19
N LYS A 241 5.49 38.44 -16.19
CA LYS A 241 5.11 39.27 -17.34
C LYS A 241 4.27 40.48 -16.89
N THR A 242 3.27 40.26 -16.03
CA THR A 242 2.38 41.32 -15.53
C THR A 242 3.12 42.43 -14.80
N PHE A 243 4.16 42.08 -14.03
CA PHE A 243 4.93 43.04 -13.23
C PHE A 243 6.31 43.41 -13.83
N GLY A 244 6.57 43.07 -15.10
CA GLY A 244 7.79 43.46 -15.80
C GLY A 244 9.08 42.78 -15.32
N TYR A 245 8.99 41.66 -14.59
CA TYR A 245 10.16 40.91 -14.16
C TYR A 245 10.77 40.14 -15.34
N SER A 246 12.06 40.34 -15.59
CA SER A 246 12.76 39.73 -16.72
C SER A 246 12.80 38.21 -16.59
N ASN A 247 12.40 37.48 -17.65
CA ASN A 247 12.34 36.01 -17.59
C ASN A 247 13.71 35.31 -17.56
N GLY A 248 14.82 36.05 -17.42
CA GLY A 248 16.17 35.50 -17.52
C GLY A 248 16.42 34.74 -18.82
N LYS A 249 15.62 35.01 -19.87
CA LYS A 249 15.83 34.39 -21.17
C LYS A 249 17.21 34.82 -21.64
N LYS A 250 18.07 33.82 -21.84
CA LYS A 250 19.35 34.01 -22.51
C LYS A 250 19.09 34.70 -23.86
N PRO A 251 19.91 35.68 -24.27
CA PRO A 251 19.72 36.37 -25.54
C PRO A 251 19.70 35.36 -26.69
N ALA A 252 19.03 35.73 -27.79
CA ALA A 252 19.20 35.00 -29.04
C ALA A 252 20.70 34.94 -29.34
N ASN A 253 21.22 33.75 -29.62
CA ASN A 253 22.65 33.44 -29.84
C ASN A 253 23.52 33.15 -28.60
N TYR A 254 22.96 32.95 -27.40
CA TYR A 254 23.78 32.57 -26.23
C TYR A 254 24.60 31.28 -26.42
N TRP A 255 24.15 30.37 -27.30
CA TRP A 255 24.84 29.11 -27.60
C TRP A 255 25.64 29.15 -28.90
N THR A 256 25.62 30.26 -29.63
CA THR A 256 26.42 30.39 -30.84
C THR A 256 27.85 30.66 -30.38
N ILE A 257 28.69 29.64 -30.48
CA ILE A 257 30.13 29.77 -30.25
C ILE A 257 30.64 30.55 -31.45
N ASP A 258 31.11 31.78 -31.25
CA ASP A 258 31.85 32.51 -32.28
C ASP A 258 33.05 31.64 -32.66
N VAL A 259 33.00 31.04 -33.85
CA VAL A 259 34.14 30.34 -34.43
C VAL A 259 35.03 31.44 -35.02
N PRO A 260 36.23 31.70 -34.47
CA PRO A 260 37.12 32.69 -35.05
C PRO A 260 37.54 32.24 -36.46
N GLU A 261 37.48 33.17 -37.43
CA GLU A 261 38.02 33.01 -38.79
C GLU A 261 39.55 32.88 -38.79
#